data_AF-A0AAW2S6K8-F1
#
_entry.id   AF-A0AAW2S6K8-F1
#
_cell.length_a   1.000
_cell.length_b   1.000
_cell.length_c   1.000
_cell.angle_alpha   90.00
_cell.angle_beta   90.00
_cell.angle_gamma   90.00
#
_symmetry.space_group_name_H-M   'P 1'
#
loop_
_entity.id
_entity.type
_entity.pdbx_description
1 polymer ?
#
loop_
_entity_poly.entity_id
_entity_poly.type
_entity_poly.pdbx_seq_one_letter_code
_entity_poly.pdbx_strand_id
1 'polypeptide(L)'
;MICYNVEYLIALRAMDVHFSVGGDMLLATMQVKPSLKDKINDAQDKDPYLQKVKTKVQEGKNNQFIIQDDGMLLNGKRVCVPNVEELRTEIMHEAHYTPYAMHHCSTKMYRDLRPYY
;
A
#
# COMPACT_ATOMS: atom_id res chain seq x y z
N MET A 1 24.02 7.84 -28.93
CA MET A 1 23.65 8.70 -27.79
C MET A 1 22.13 8.91 -27.78
N ILE A 2 21.34 7.95 -27.25
CA ILE A 2 19.92 8.15 -26.86
C ILE A 2 19.57 7.08 -25.78
N CYS A 3 20.02 7.23 -24.54
CA CYS A 3 19.63 6.33 -23.42
C CYS A 3 19.18 7.06 -22.15
N TYR A 4 18.92 8.37 -22.21
CA TYR A 4 18.57 9.15 -21.01
C TYR A 4 17.07 9.22 -20.71
N ASN A 5 16.20 8.64 -21.56
CA ASN A 5 14.75 8.83 -21.46
C ASN A 5 13.96 7.58 -21.02
N VAL A 6 14.60 6.42 -20.87
CA VAL A 6 13.89 5.17 -20.51
C VAL A 6 13.59 5.12 -19.02
N GLU A 7 14.47 5.61 -18.15
CA GLU A 7 14.26 5.61 -16.70
C GLU A 7 13.05 6.47 -16.29
N TYR A 8 12.89 7.65 -16.90
CA TYR A 8 11.73 8.51 -16.64
C TYR A 8 10.41 7.86 -17.08
N LEU A 9 10.41 7.15 -18.22
CA LEU A 9 9.23 6.43 -18.69
C LEU A 9 8.87 5.25 -17.78
N ILE A 10 9.88 4.56 -17.22
CA ILE A 10 9.66 3.50 -16.21
C ILE A 10 9.09 4.11 -14.93
N ALA A 11 9.64 5.23 -14.45
CA ALA A 11 9.16 5.92 -13.26
C ALA A 11 7.71 6.41 -13.43
N LEU A 12 7.38 6.98 -14.59
CA LEU A 12 6.02 7.45 -14.88
C LEU A 12 5.03 6.30 -14.99
N ARG A 13 5.43 5.15 -15.57
CA ARG A 13 4.60 3.94 -15.53
C ARG A 13 4.39 3.41 -14.11
N ALA A 14 5.39 3.50 -13.24
CA ALA A 14 5.27 3.14 -11.83
C ALA A 14 4.34 4.08 -11.04
N MET A 15 4.15 5.31 -11.52
CA MET A 15 3.14 6.27 -11.03
C MET A 15 1.76 6.06 -11.69
N ASP A 16 1.54 4.91 -12.34
CA ASP A 16 0.29 4.57 -13.03
C ASP A 16 -0.09 5.56 -14.16
N VAL A 17 0.93 6.20 -14.75
CA VAL A 17 0.79 7.05 -15.93
C VAL A 17 0.98 6.19 -17.18
N HIS A 18 -0.07 6.09 -17.99
CA HIS A 18 -0.05 5.37 -19.27
C HIS A 18 0.15 6.36 -20.42
N PHE A 19 1.02 6.02 -21.37
CA PHE A 19 1.26 6.82 -22.56
C PHE A 19 0.71 6.09 -23.79
N SER A 20 -0.11 6.78 -24.58
CA SER A 20 -0.55 6.32 -25.89
C SER A 20 -0.14 7.32 -26.96
N VAL A 21 0.20 6.82 -28.16
CA VAL A 21 0.58 7.64 -29.31
C VAL A 21 -0.52 7.52 -30.36
N GLY A 22 -1.07 8.66 -30.79
CA GLY A 22 -2.05 8.74 -31.87
C GLY A 22 -1.59 9.76 -32.90
N GLY A 23 -1.09 9.28 -34.06
CA GLY A 23 -0.47 10.16 -35.05
C GLY A 23 0.77 10.88 -34.49
N ASP A 24 0.80 12.21 -34.62
CA ASP A 24 1.88 13.07 -34.11
C ASP A 24 1.67 13.51 -32.64
N MET A 25 0.65 12.98 -31.96
CA MET A 25 0.25 13.40 -30.61
C MET A 25 0.54 12.31 -29.57
N LEU A 26 1.21 12.71 -28.48
CA LEU A 26 1.44 11.90 -27.30
C LEU A 26 0.37 12.22 -26.24
N LEU A 27 -0.41 11.22 -25.85
CA LEU A 27 -1.38 11.31 -24.76
C LEU A 27 -0.84 10.62 -23.52
N ALA A 28 -0.93 11.30 -22.37
CA ALA A 28 -0.65 10.74 -21.06
C ALA A 28 -1.95 10.64 -20.27
N THR A 29 -2.30 9.45 -19.79
CA THR A 29 -3.45 9.21 -18.91
C THR A 29 -2.95 8.80 -17.54
N MET A 30 -3.44 9.47 -16.49
CA MET A 30 -3.15 9.15 -15.10
C MET A 30 -4.41 8.59 -14.46
N GLN A 31 -4.33 7.40 -13.88
CA GLN A 31 -5.43 6.83 -13.10
C GLN A 31 -5.19 7.07 -11.61
N VAL A 32 -6.17 7.68 -10.94
CA VAL A 32 -6.14 7.80 -9.48
C VAL A 32 -6.73 6.52 -8.91
N LYS A 33 -5.89 5.67 -8.31
CA LYS A 33 -6.31 4.47 -7.58
C LYS A 33 -6.35 4.76 -6.07
N PRO A 34 -7.27 4.15 -5.30
CA PRO A 34 -7.22 4.21 -3.85
C PRO A 34 -5.85 3.73 -3.37
N SER A 35 -5.30 4.40 -2.36
CA SER A 35 -4.00 3.99 -1.80
C SER A 35 -4.11 2.61 -1.15
N LEU A 36 -2.99 1.91 -1.01
CA LEU A 36 -2.97 0.65 -0.27
C LEU A 36 -3.52 0.81 1.15
N LYS A 37 -3.25 1.96 1.78
CA LYS A 37 -3.77 2.31 3.10
C LYS A 37 -5.30 2.39 3.12
N ASP A 38 -5.90 3.03 2.12
CA ASP A 38 -7.36 3.14 2.01
C ASP A 38 -8.00 1.76 1.84
N LYS A 39 -7.40 0.92 0.97
CA LYS A 39 -7.86 -0.46 0.75
C LYS A 39 -7.80 -1.30 2.03
N ILE A 40 -6.73 -1.13 2.82
CA ILE A 40 -6.61 -1.82 4.12
C ILE A 40 -7.69 -1.32 5.08
N ASN A 41 -7.92 -0.02 5.18
CA ASN A 41 -8.95 0.54 6.07
C ASN A 41 -10.34 0.01 5.70
N ASP A 42 -10.70 0.05 4.41
CA ASP A 42 -11.95 -0.51 3.89
C ASP A 42 -12.11 -2.00 4.20
N ALA A 43 -11.01 -2.75 4.14
CA ALA A 43 -11.04 -4.17 4.47
C ALA A 43 -11.14 -4.42 5.98
N GLN A 44 -10.50 -3.59 6.82
CA GLN A 44 -10.66 -3.65 8.27
C GLN A 44 -12.12 -3.44 8.66
N ASP A 45 -12.80 -2.50 8.00
CA ASP A 45 -14.21 -2.21 8.24
C ASP A 45 -15.15 -3.33 7.77
N LYS A 46 -14.66 -4.27 6.96
CA LYS A 46 -15.42 -5.46 6.54
C LYS A 46 -15.07 -6.71 7.35
N ASP A 47 -13.97 -6.69 8.11
CA ASP A 47 -13.52 -7.83 8.91
C ASP A 47 -14.27 -7.89 10.27
N PRO A 48 -15.11 -8.92 10.51
CA PRO A 48 -15.91 -9.01 11.73
C PRO A 48 -15.08 -9.14 13.01
N TYR A 49 -13.87 -9.70 12.92
CA TYR A 49 -12.97 -9.80 14.06
C TYR A 49 -12.37 -8.43 14.39
N LEU A 50 -11.87 -7.71 13.39
CA LEU A 50 -11.29 -6.38 13.60
C LEU A 50 -12.33 -5.35 14.03
N GLN A 51 -13.57 -5.43 13.55
CA GLN A 51 -14.68 -4.63 14.07
C GLN A 51 -14.89 -4.85 15.57
N LYS A 52 -14.92 -6.12 16.03
CA LYS A 52 -15.04 -6.45 17.47
C LYS A 52 -13.85 -5.91 18.27
N VAL A 53 -12.65 -5.91 17.69
CA VAL A 53 -11.47 -5.31 18.33
C VAL A 53 -11.63 -3.80 18.42
N LYS A 54 -12.04 -3.11 17.34
CA LYS A 54 -12.32 -1.66 17.34
C LYS A 54 -13.32 -1.29 18.45
N THR A 55 -14.44 -2.03 18.57
CA THR A 55 -15.42 -1.80 19.66
C THR A 55 -14.78 -1.95 21.04
N LYS A 56 -13.97 -2.99 21.29
CA LYS A 56 -13.31 -3.17 22.58
C LYS A 56 -12.31 -2.05 22.91
N VAL A 57 -11.62 -1.52 21.90
CA VAL A 57 -10.72 -0.37 22.07
C VAL A 57 -11.52 0.88 22.45
N GLN A 58 -12.63 1.15 21.74
CA GLN A 58 -13.52 2.28 22.04
C GLN A 58 -14.14 2.19 23.44
N GLU A 59 -14.46 0.98 23.91
CA GLU A 59 -14.95 0.72 25.27
C GLU A 59 -13.85 0.80 26.34
N GLY A 60 -12.59 1.04 25.98
CA GLY A 60 -11.46 1.05 26.91
C GLY A 60 -11.10 -0.34 27.48
N LYS A 61 -11.58 -1.42 26.86
CA LYS A 61 -11.35 -2.81 27.30
C LYS A 61 -10.15 -3.47 26.62
N ASN A 62 -9.44 -2.75 25.75
CA ASN A 62 -8.27 -3.25 25.06
C ASN A 62 -7.21 -2.16 24.89
N ASN A 63 -6.10 -2.29 25.62
CA ASN A 63 -5.00 -1.31 25.63
C ASN A 63 -3.88 -1.67 24.65
N GLN A 64 -3.95 -2.83 24.00
CA GLN A 64 -2.93 -3.27 23.06
C GLN A 64 -3.09 -2.60 21.68
N PHE A 65 -4.31 -2.24 21.33
CA PHE A 65 -4.64 -1.68 20.02
C PHE A 65 -5.00 -0.20 20.12
N ILE A 66 -4.74 0.53 19.04
CA ILE A 66 -5.02 1.96 18.92
C ILE A 66 -5.85 2.17 17.66
N ILE A 67 -6.86 3.02 17.74
CA ILE A 67 -7.58 3.52 16.56
C ILE A 67 -7.00 4.89 16.24
N GLN A 68 -6.49 5.08 15.02
CA GLN A 68 -6.04 6.36 14.51
C GLN A 68 -7.20 7.28 14.13
N ASP A 69 -6.91 8.56 13.91
CA ASP A 69 -7.91 9.59 13.54
C ASP A 69 -8.66 9.26 12.24
N ASP A 70 -8.02 8.52 11.34
CA ASP A 70 -8.60 8.02 10.08
C ASP A 70 -9.40 6.70 10.26
N GLY A 71 -9.61 6.26 11.50
CA GLY A 71 -10.36 5.06 11.85
C GLY A 71 -9.55 3.76 11.75
N MET A 72 -8.28 3.84 11.39
CA MET A 72 -7.43 2.68 11.17
C MET A 72 -7.04 2.01 12.49
N LEU A 73 -7.12 0.68 12.55
CA LEU A 73 -6.74 -0.11 13.72
C LEU A 73 -5.26 -0.52 13.66
N LEU A 74 -4.53 -0.25 14.73
CA LEU A 74 -3.12 -0.57 14.89
C LEU A 74 -2.88 -1.47 16.10
N ASN A 75 -1.88 -2.35 16.01
CA ASN A 75 -1.29 -3.08 17.13
C ASN A 75 0.10 -2.49 17.41
N GLY A 76 0.21 -1.67 18.47
CA GLY A 76 1.37 -0.81 18.68
C GLY A 76 1.54 0.21 17.55
N LYS A 77 2.54 0.03 16.69
CA LYS A 77 2.82 0.91 15.52
C LYS A 77 2.47 0.26 14.18
N ARG A 78 1.95 -0.98 14.20
CA ARG A 78 1.67 -1.76 12.99
C ARG A 78 0.20 -1.72 12.65
N VAL A 79 -0.09 -1.58 11.37
CA VAL A 79 -1.40 -1.68 10.76
C VAL A 79 -1.94 -3.10 10.89
N CYS A 80 -3.17 -3.24 11.41
CA CYS A 80 -3.83 -4.55 11.39
C CYS A 80 -4.34 -4.89 9.98
N VAL A 81 -3.64 -5.74 9.24
CA VAL A 81 -4.09 -6.15 7.90
C VAL A 81 -5.02 -7.37 8.00
N PRO A 82 -6.27 -7.32 7.49
CA PRO A 82 -7.13 -8.48 7.36
C PRO A 82 -6.50 -9.57 6.48
N ASN A 83 -6.85 -10.84 6.70
CA ASN A 83 -6.32 -11.94 5.89
C ASN A 83 -7.02 -12.02 4.52
N VAL A 84 -6.65 -11.10 3.62
CA VAL A 84 -7.16 -10.97 2.25
C VAL A 84 -5.98 -11.10 1.28
N GLU A 85 -6.05 -12.07 0.37
CA GLU A 85 -4.93 -12.41 -0.53
C GLU A 85 -4.56 -11.24 -1.45
N GLU A 86 -5.54 -10.45 -1.90
CA GLU A 86 -5.30 -9.26 -2.71
C GLU A 86 -4.46 -8.22 -1.96
N LEU A 87 -4.79 -7.93 -0.70
CA LEU A 87 -4.02 -6.98 0.13
C LEU A 87 -2.62 -7.49 0.39
N ARG A 88 -2.46 -8.79 0.67
CA ARG A 88 -1.15 -9.40 0.86
C ARG A 88 -0.29 -9.25 -0.38
N THR A 89 -0.85 -9.56 -1.55
CA THR A 89 -0.16 -9.44 -2.84
C THR A 89 0.24 -8.01 -3.12
N GLU A 90 -0.64 -7.05 -2.86
CA GLU A 90 -0.38 -5.63 -3.09
C GLU A 90 0.68 -5.07 -2.12
N ILE A 91 0.66 -5.46 -0.84
CA ILE A 91 1.73 -5.13 0.13
C ILE A 91 3.08 -5.68 -0.34
N MET A 92 3.12 -6.94 -0.81
CA MET A 92 4.36 -7.51 -1.34
C MET A 92 4.83 -6.74 -2.59
N HIS A 93 3.91 -6.40 -3.48
CA HIS A 93 4.21 -5.65 -4.70
C HIS A 93 4.78 -4.25 -4.37
N GLU A 94 4.17 -3.52 -3.44
CA GLU A 94 4.68 -2.21 -3.01
C GLU A 94 6.10 -2.32 -2.44
N ALA A 95 6.39 -3.36 -1.65
CA ALA A 95 7.72 -3.62 -1.12
C ALA A 95 8.76 -4.00 -2.18
N HIS A 96 8.33 -4.53 -3.32
CA HIS A 96 9.20 -4.97 -4.41
C HIS A 96 9.44 -3.90 -5.48
N TYR A 97 8.45 -3.05 -5.75
CA TYR A 97 8.45 -2.16 -6.93
C TYR A 97 8.48 -0.66 -6.60
N THR A 98 8.43 -0.26 -5.33
CA THR A 98 8.63 1.15 -4.98
C THR A 98 10.09 1.58 -5.24
N PRO A 99 10.36 2.82 -5.66
CA PRO A 99 11.72 3.31 -5.94
C PRO A 99 12.70 3.20 -4.76
N TYR A 100 12.16 3.07 -3.53
CA TYR A 100 12.91 2.85 -2.30
C TYR A 100 13.39 1.39 -2.13
N ALA A 101 12.83 0.46 -2.89
CA ALA A 101 13.18 -0.97 -2.90
C ALA A 101 14.39 -1.24 -3.82
N MET A 102 15.52 -0.56 -3.59
CA MET A 102 16.80 -0.95 -4.22
C MET A 102 17.21 -2.34 -3.68
N HIS A 103 16.88 -3.32 -4.51
CA HIS A 103 16.80 -4.76 -4.32
C HIS A 103 17.93 -5.40 -3.51
N HIS A 104 17.62 -5.99 -2.34
CA HIS A 104 18.50 -6.98 -1.68
C HIS A 104 17.66 -8.02 -0.89
N CYS A 105 17.16 -9.07 -1.55
CA CYS A 105 16.65 -10.31 -0.93
C CYS A 105 15.40 -10.20 0.00
N SER A 106 14.67 -11.31 0.17
CA SER A 106 13.43 -11.41 0.97
C SER A 106 13.57 -11.00 2.43
N THR A 107 14.77 -11.13 3.01
CA THR A 107 15.06 -10.71 4.39
C THR A 107 15.00 -9.20 4.57
N LYS A 108 15.45 -8.42 3.57
CA LYS A 108 15.38 -6.95 3.63
C LYS A 108 13.92 -6.49 3.51
N MET A 109 13.17 -7.12 2.61
CA MET A 109 11.74 -6.88 2.46
C MET A 109 10.95 -7.12 3.76
N TYR A 110 11.18 -8.24 4.45
CA TYR A 110 10.52 -8.48 5.75
C TYR A 110 10.91 -7.42 6.79
N ARG A 111 12.18 -6.98 6.80
CA ARG A 111 12.64 -5.90 7.69
C ARG A 111 12.00 -4.56 7.37
N ASP A 112 11.74 -4.28 6.10
CA ASP A 112 11.14 -3.04 5.64
C ASP A 112 9.63 -2.99 5.95
N LEU A 113 8.92 -4.12 5.79
CA LEU A 113 7.47 -4.20 6.01
C LEU A 113 7.06 -4.39 7.48
N ARG A 114 7.80 -5.20 8.24
CA ARG A 114 7.49 -5.57 9.64
C ARG A 114 7.22 -4.38 10.58
N PRO A 115 7.84 -3.20 10.44
CA PRO A 115 7.51 -2.05 11.30
C PRO A 115 6.11 -1.48 11.04
N TYR A 116 5.58 -1.66 9.83
CA TYR A 116 4.34 -1.02 9.37
C TYR A 116 3.15 -1.96 9.34
N TYR A 117 3.34 -3.26 9.07
CA TYR A 117 2.28 -4.26 8.96
C TYR A 117 2.45 -5.40 9.98
#